data_AF-A0A2S4KRZ0-F1
#
_entry.id   AF-A0A2S4KRZ0-F1
#
_cell.length_a   1.000
_cell.length_b   1.000
_cell.length_c   1.000
_cell.angle_alpha   90.00
_cell.angle_beta   90.00
_cell.angle_gamma   90.00
#
_symmetry.space_group_name_H-M   'P 1'
#
loop_
_entity.id
_entity.type
_entity.pdbx_description
1 polymer ?
#
loop_
_entity_poly.entity_id
_entity_poly.type
_entity_poly.pdbx_seq_one_letter_code
_entity_poly.pdbx_strand_id
1 'polypeptide(L)'
;MLLTHTVGPGYDFVYPVLVKWSAKVGRTASSYDWSREGWCYGTAVDWAGLVLESVTGQSIGQYIQEHVFTPLGSRDTGFWPEKLPRTVSRIVACSHRDPSSLAIKPIPLPTPREQDVESGGSGLYTTAADYARFLHGFLCGTLVGAAAQDGYTPEFPTGLALNHGIGGAINMEDVPGKRRKGSLMWSGLCNSHWWVDCETGIAAALIVTVLEYGDPVVARLYDELERAVYAHLVAAT
;
A
#
# COMPACT_ATOMS: atom_id res chain seq x y z
N MET A 1 -3.43 16.23 -4.08
CA MET A 1 -2.71 16.05 -5.36
C MET A 1 -1.69 14.94 -5.27
N LEU A 2 -0.46 15.17 -4.78
CA LEU A 2 0.57 14.11 -4.69
C LEU A 2 0.09 12.90 -3.87
N LEU A 3 -0.27 13.13 -2.60
CA LEU A 3 -0.77 12.10 -1.66
C LEU A 3 -2.15 11.52 -2.02
N THR A 4 -2.77 11.97 -3.10
CA THR A 4 -4.12 11.57 -3.55
C THR A 4 -4.14 11.06 -4.98
N HIS A 5 -2.96 10.85 -5.60
CA HIS A 5 -2.79 10.43 -6.99
C HIS A 5 -3.56 11.30 -8.03
N THR A 6 -3.91 12.55 -7.69
CA THR A 6 -4.60 13.50 -8.61
C THR A 6 -3.63 14.42 -9.32
N VAL A 7 -2.45 13.91 -9.67
CA VAL A 7 -1.44 14.61 -10.49
C VAL A 7 -0.52 13.61 -11.17
N GLY A 8 -0.31 13.79 -12.47
CA GLY A 8 0.93 13.44 -13.18
C GLY A 8 1.37 11.97 -13.17
N PRO A 9 2.52 11.63 -12.54
CA PRO A 9 3.46 10.63 -13.04
C PRO A 9 3.00 9.18 -12.82
N GLY A 10 2.05 8.74 -13.64
CA GLY A 10 1.53 7.38 -13.68
C GLY A 10 2.63 6.34 -13.90
N TYR A 11 2.43 5.14 -13.33
CA TYR A 11 3.32 4.01 -13.56
C TYR A 11 3.15 3.47 -15.00
N ASP A 12 4.25 3.33 -15.73
CA ASP A 12 4.23 2.94 -17.14
C ASP A 12 3.52 1.59 -17.35
N PHE A 13 3.75 0.63 -16.43
CA PHE A 13 3.16 -0.71 -16.47
C PHE A 13 1.64 -0.76 -16.18
N VAL A 14 1.05 0.31 -15.64
CA VAL A 14 -0.39 0.42 -15.39
C VAL A 14 -1.14 0.95 -16.61
N TYR A 15 -0.49 1.74 -17.46
CA TYR A 15 -1.14 2.49 -18.54
C TYR A 15 -0.62 2.11 -19.93
N PRO A 16 -1.39 1.39 -20.77
CA PRO A 16 -0.96 0.89 -22.08
C PRO A 16 -0.47 1.94 -23.09
N VAL A 17 -0.74 3.23 -22.87
CA VAL A 17 -0.17 4.34 -23.66
C VAL A 17 1.28 4.63 -23.26
N LEU A 18 1.62 4.53 -21.97
CA LEU A 18 2.96 4.76 -21.44
C LEU A 18 3.90 3.62 -21.80
N VAL A 19 3.44 2.35 -21.71
CA VAL A 19 4.17 1.18 -22.24
C VAL A 19 4.61 1.40 -23.68
N LYS A 20 3.69 1.87 -24.55
CA LYS A 20 3.96 2.14 -25.96
C LYS A 20 4.91 3.33 -26.16
N TRP A 21 4.82 4.35 -25.32
CA TRP A 21 5.72 5.51 -25.37
C TRP A 21 7.14 5.15 -24.93
N SER A 22 7.32 4.55 -23.75
CA SER A 22 8.63 4.16 -23.22
C SER A 22 9.36 3.18 -24.14
N ALA A 23 8.64 2.21 -24.74
CA ALA A 23 9.19 1.34 -25.77
C ALA A 23 9.63 2.11 -27.04
N LYS A 24 8.86 3.12 -27.48
CA LYS A 24 9.20 3.95 -28.65
C LYS A 24 10.44 4.83 -28.43
N VAL A 25 10.66 5.32 -27.21
CA VAL A 25 11.80 6.19 -26.88
C VAL A 25 13.02 5.42 -26.31
N GLY A 26 12.98 4.09 -26.27
CA GLY A 26 14.09 3.26 -25.76
C GLY A 26 14.33 3.40 -24.25
N ARG A 27 13.30 3.79 -23.49
CA ARG A 27 13.39 4.14 -22.07
C ARG A 27 13.18 2.90 -21.18
N THR A 28 14.02 2.77 -20.15
CA THR A 28 14.02 1.64 -19.20
C THR A 28 13.38 1.93 -17.84
N ALA A 29 13.32 3.21 -17.41
CA ALA A 29 12.67 3.61 -16.16
C ALA A 29 11.13 3.74 -16.32
N SER A 30 10.34 3.55 -15.27
CA SER A 30 8.92 3.16 -15.35
C SER A 30 7.84 4.20 -14.95
N SER A 31 8.09 5.51 -15.11
CA SER A 31 7.06 6.56 -14.98
C SER A 31 7.41 7.88 -15.68
N TYR A 32 6.47 8.48 -16.42
CA TYR A 32 6.25 9.95 -16.51
C TYR A 32 5.12 10.30 -17.52
N ASP A 33 4.05 10.93 -17.04
CA ASP A 33 3.08 11.67 -17.87
C ASP A 33 2.40 12.77 -17.06
N TRP A 34 3.03 13.95 -17.02
CA TRP A 34 2.50 15.11 -16.29
C TRP A 34 1.32 15.81 -17.00
N SER A 35 0.86 15.31 -18.17
CA SER A 35 -0.23 15.92 -18.93
C SER A 35 -1.63 15.46 -18.51
N ARG A 36 -1.72 14.52 -17.55
CA ARG A 36 -2.98 13.93 -17.09
C ARG A 36 -3.68 14.77 -16.03
N GLU A 37 -4.81 15.35 -16.41
CA GLU A 37 -5.86 15.76 -15.50
C GLU A 37 -6.61 14.54 -14.94
N GLY A 38 -7.12 14.64 -13.72
CA GLY A 38 -7.83 13.55 -13.03
C GLY A 38 -6.93 12.65 -12.18
N TRP A 39 -7.34 11.40 -11.98
CA TRP A 39 -6.68 10.43 -11.10
C TRP A 39 -5.75 9.47 -11.87
N CYS A 40 -4.55 9.23 -11.32
CA CYS A 40 -3.48 8.49 -11.97
C CYS A 40 -2.56 7.80 -10.94
N TYR A 41 -2.60 6.46 -10.84
CA TYR A 41 -1.73 5.73 -9.92
C TYR A 41 -0.28 5.70 -10.41
N GLY A 42 0.67 6.10 -9.57
CA GLY A 42 1.99 6.51 -10.01
C GLY A 42 2.93 6.97 -8.90
N THR A 43 4.13 7.44 -9.27
CA THR A 43 5.22 7.83 -8.35
C THR A 43 4.95 9.12 -7.56
N ALA A 44 3.70 9.59 -7.51
CA ALA A 44 3.30 10.83 -6.83
C ALA A 44 3.63 10.82 -5.33
N VAL A 45 3.66 9.65 -4.69
CA VAL A 45 4.07 9.48 -3.27
C VAL A 45 5.59 9.54 -3.12
N ASP A 46 6.36 9.03 -4.08
CA ASP A 46 7.83 9.19 -4.10
C ASP A 46 8.20 10.68 -4.22
N TRP A 47 7.50 11.44 -5.06
CA TRP A 47 7.63 12.89 -5.16
C TRP A 47 7.23 13.64 -3.87
N ALA A 48 6.23 13.15 -3.13
CA ALA A 48 5.91 13.70 -1.81
C ALA A 48 7.05 13.46 -0.80
N GLY A 49 7.76 12.33 -0.90
CA GLY A 49 8.98 12.07 -0.17
C GLY A 49 10.09 13.08 -0.47
N LEU A 50 10.44 13.27 -1.74
CA LEU A 50 11.47 14.23 -2.15
C LEU A 50 11.13 15.68 -1.74
N VAL A 51 9.85 16.05 -1.72
CA VAL A 51 9.41 17.36 -1.19
C VAL A 51 9.60 17.46 0.33
N LEU A 52 9.30 16.40 1.08
CA LEU A 52 9.55 16.34 2.53
C LEU A 52 11.06 16.47 2.83
N GLU A 53 11.92 15.78 2.09
CA GLU A 53 13.38 15.90 2.22
C GLU A 53 13.85 17.33 1.94
N SER A 54 13.40 17.92 0.83
CA SER A 54 13.75 19.29 0.43
C SER A 54 13.27 20.37 1.41
N VAL A 55 12.26 20.10 2.24
CA VAL A 55 11.71 21.04 3.22
C VAL A 55 12.34 20.85 4.61
N THR A 56 12.71 19.62 4.97
CA THR A 56 13.21 19.27 6.32
C THR A 56 14.73 19.19 6.42
N GLY A 57 15.43 18.88 5.32
CA GLY A 57 16.86 18.58 5.30
C GLY A 57 17.22 17.19 5.88
N GLN A 58 16.23 16.38 6.25
CA GLN A 58 16.38 14.97 6.60
C GLN A 58 16.09 14.08 5.37
N SER A 59 16.53 12.82 5.35
CA SER A 59 15.95 11.84 4.42
C SER A 59 14.54 11.42 4.87
N ILE A 60 13.70 10.93 3.94
CA ILE A 60 12.37 10.42 4.30
C ILE A 60 12.47 9.30 5.35
N GLY A 61 13.46 8.40 5.23
CA GLY A 61 13.73 7.34 6.19
C GLY A 61 14.11 7.85 7.58
N GLN A 62 14.86 8.94 7.68
CA GLN A 62 15.16 9.61 8.95
C GLN A 62 13.89 10.21 9.56
N TYR A 63 13.13 10.97 8.77
CA TYR A 63 11.92 11.66 9.22
C TYR A 63 10.85 10.70 9.72
N ILE A 64 10.56 9.62 8.99
CA ILE A 64 9.56 8.63 9.43
C ILE A 64 10.09 7.75 10.57
N GLN A 65 11.40 7.56 10.72
CA GLN A 65 11.96 6.93 11.91
C GLN A 65 11.72 7.80 13.15
N GLU A 66 11.97 9.11 13.08
CA GLU A 66 11.74 10.05 14.18
C GLU A 66 10.25 10.20 14.52
N HIS A 67 9.40 10.44 13.51
CA HIS A 67 8.01 10.85 13.72
C HIS A 67 6.96 9.73 13.65
N VAL A 68 7.29 8.55 13.13
CA VAL A 68 6.33 7.43 12.99
C VAL A 68 6.82 6.14 13.66
N PHE A 69 7.98 5.61 13.27
CA PHE A 69 8.40 4.29 13.74
C PHE A 69 8.83 4.29 15.22
N THR A 70 9.59 5.31 15.67
CA THR A 70 10.01 5.39 17.08
C THR A 70 8.82 5.61 18.04
N PRO A 71 7.87 6.54 17.78
CA PRO A 71 6.68 6.71 18.63
C PRO A 71 5.78 5.46 18.72
N LEU A 72 5.67 4.70 17.64
CA LEU A 72 4.93 3.43 17.62
C LEU A 72 5.70 2.25 18.27
N GLY A 73 7.00 2.41 18.50
CA GLY A 73 7.87 1.32 18.93
C GLY A 73 8.12 0.26 17.86
N SER A 74 7.94 0.59 16.58
CA SER A 74 8.32 -0.23 15.42
C SER A 74 9.84 -0.27 15.30
N ARG A 75 10.42 -1.45 15.05
CA ARG A 75 11.88 -1.68 15.15
C ARG A 75 12.48 -2.48 14.00
N ASP A 76 11.63 -3.07 13.16
CA ASP A 76 12.02 -3.91 12.03
C ASP A 76 11.24 -3.45 10.79
N THR A 77 11.20 -2.14 10.57
CA THR A 77 10.55 -1.43 9.45
C THR A 77 11.47 -0.33 8.93
N GLY A 78 11.59 -0.19 7.60
CA GLY A 78 12.41 0.84 6.95
C GLY A 78 12.77 0.51 5.50
N PHE A 79 13.41 1.45 4.80
CA PHE A 79 13.79 1.31 3.38
C PHE A 79 14.98 0.35 3.14
N TRP A 80 15.80 0.13 4.17
CA TRP A 80 17.09 -0.55 4.08
C TRP A 80 17.05 -1.90 4.81
N PRO A 81 16.74 -3.01 4.11
CA PRO A 81 16.43 -4.29 4.76
C PRO A 81 17.63 -4.89 5.51
N GLU A 82 18.88 -4.63 5.09
CA GLU A 82 20.08 -5.02 5.84
C GLU A 82 20.29 -4.26 7.15
N LYS A 83 19.59 -3.15 7.36
CA LYS A 83 19.65 -2.36 8.60
C LYS A 83 18.56 -2.77 9.61
N LEU A 84 17.73 -3.78 9.30
CA LEU A 84 16.64 -4.27 10.17
C LEU A 84 17.11 -5.48 11.02
N PRO A 85 17.49 -5.27 12.29
CA PRO A 85 18.40 -6.19 12.99
C PRO A 85 17.79 -7.52 13.41
N ARG A 86 16.45 -7.66 13.49
CA ARG A 86 15.78 -8.91 13.88
C ARG A 86 15.12 -9.65 12.71
N THR A 87 15.09 -9.05 11.52
CA THR A 87 14.37 -9.56 10.35
C THR A 87 15.21 -9.72 9.10
N VAL A 88 16.40 -9.10 9.00
CA VAL A 88 17.31 -9.24 7.85
C VAL A 88 17.58 -10.70 7.44
N SER A 89 17.70 -11.62 8.40
CA SER A 89 17.92 -13.05 8.16
C SER A 89 16.66 -13.86 7.82
N ARG A 90 15.49 -13.21 7.79
CA ARG A 90 14.15 -13.80 7.60
C ARG A 90 13.29 -13.01 6.62
N ILE A 91 13.90 -12.22 5.74
CA ILE A 91 13.21 -11.50 4.66
C ILE A 91 12.53 -12.55 3.77
N VAL A 92 11.22 -12.44 3.62
CA VAL A 92 10.43 -13.36 2.78
C VAL A 92 10.64 -12.97 1.31
N ALA A 93 10.97 -13.95 0.47
CA ALA A 93 11.07 -13.74 -0.96
C ALA A 93 9.70 -13.36 -1.55
N CYS A 94 9.70 -12.58 -2.64
CA CYS A 94 8.55 -12.57 -3.52
C CYS A 94 8.35 -13.96 -4.12
N SER A 95 7.12 -14.33 -4.45
CA SER A 95 6.80 -15.64 -5.03
C SER A 95 5.75 -15.51 -6.12
N HIS A 96 5.71 -16.46 -7.05
CA HIS A 96 4.68 -16.59 -8.07
C HIS A 96 3.81 -17.82 -7.81
N ARG A 97 2.52 -17.75 -8.11
CA ARG A 97 1.62 -18.92 -8.08
C ARG A 97 1.50 -19.53 -9.48
N ASP A 98 1.83 -20.82 -9.56
CA ASP A 98 1.54 -21.66 -10.71
C ASP A 98 0.00 -21.85 -10.84
N PRO A 99 -0.65 -21.39 -11.92
CA PRO A 99 -2.11 -21.41 -12.01
C PRO A 99 -2.71 -22.81 -12.21
N SER A 100 -1.88 -23.80 -12.58
CA SER A 100 -2.33 -25.18 -12.84
C SER A 100 -2.26 -26.08 -11.60
N SER A 101 -1.24 -25.86 -10.76
CA SER A 101 -0.95 -26.67 -9.57
C SER A 101 -1.15 -25.93 -8.25
N LEU A 102 -1.47 -24.63 -8.31
CA LEU A 102 -1.54 -23.68 -7.20
C LEU A 102 -0.24 -23.52 -6.38
N ALA A 103 0.85 -24.16 -6.82
CA ALA A 103 2.13 -24.18 -6.16
C ALA A 103 2.79 -22.80 -6.14
N ILE A 104 3.32 -22.42 -4.99
CA ILE A 104 4.08 -21.18 -4.79
C ILE A 104 5.57 -21.45 -5.06
N LYS A 105 6.18 -20.64 -5.93
CA LYS A 105 7.60 -20.71 -6.29
C LYS A 105 8.27 -19.35 -6.03
N PRO A 106 9.42 -19.27 -5.33
CA PRO A 106 10.09 -18.01 -5.07
C PRO A 106 10.61 -17.37 -6.37
N ILE A 107 10.56 -16.04 -6.42
CA ILE A 107 11.06 -15.20 -7.51
C ILE A 107 11.83 -14.00 -6.93
N PRO A 108 12.70 -13.32 -7.72
CA PRO A 108 13.26 -12.04 -7.31
C PRO A 108 12.16 -11.02 -6.98
N LEU A 109 12.47 -10.06 -6.10
CA LEU A 109 11.63 -8.88 -5.94
C LEU A 109 11.64 -8.06 -7.26
N PRO A 110 10.51 -7.44 -7.65
CA PRO A 110 10.46 -6.59 -8.84
C PRO A 110 11.19 -5.25 -8.66
N THR A 111 11.48 -4.87 -7.42
CA THR A 111 12.26 -3.68 -7.05
C THR A 111 13.74 -4.04 -6.87
N PRO A 112 14.68 -3.18 -7.31
CA PRO A 112 16.10 -3.39 -7.08
C PRO A 112 16.43 -3.23 -5.57
N ARG A 113 17.48 -3.94 -5.13
CA ARG A 113 17.95 -3.88 -3.74
C ARG A 113 18.76 -2.62 -3.45
N GLU A 114 19.56 -2.20 -4.41
CA GLU A 114 20.23 -0.90 -4.41
C GLU A 114 19.28 0.13 -5.05
N GLN A 115 19.12 1.29 -4.40
CA GLN A 115 18.19 2.34 -4.82
C GLN A 115 18.86 3.70 -4.62
N ASP A 116 18.78 4.58 -5.63
CA ASP A 116 19.37 5.92 -5.56
C ASP A 116 18.59 6.87 -4.61
N VAL A 117 17.34 6.51 -4.29
CA VAL A 117 16.42 7.27 -3.43
C VAL A 117 15.58 6.32 -2.57
N GLU A 118 15.15 6.77 -1.39
CA GLU A 118 14.22 6.03 -0.53
C GLU A 118 12.77 6.15 -1.09
N SER A 119 12.30 5.13 -1.84
CA SER A 119 10.99 5.17 -2.52
C SER A 119 9.81 5.23 -1.53
N GLY A 120 9.29 6.44 -1.28
CA GLY A 120 8.11 6.66 -0.44
C GLY A 120 6.84 5.92 -0.89
N GLY A 121 6.72 5.59 -2.18
CA GLY A 121 5.59 4.82 -2.73
C GLY A 121 5.73 3.30 -2.64
N SER A 122 6.94 2.74 -2.54
CA SER A 122 7.13 1.28 -2.68
C SER A 122 8.32 0.63 -1.94
N GLY A 123 9.20 1.43 -1.31
CA GLY A 123 10.50 0.95 -0.82
C GLY A 123 10.53 0.37 0.61
N LEU A 124 9.44 0.43 1.38
CA LEU A 124 9.43 -0.01 2.78
C LEU A 124 9.38 -1.54 2.94
N TYR A 125 10.36 -2.07 3.68
CA TYR A 125 10.28 -3.39 4.32
C TYR A 125 9.66 -3.23 5.72
N THR A 126 8.89 -4.21 6.17
CA THR A 126 8.20 -4.17 7.48
C THR A 126 7.87 -5.59 7.98
N THR A 127 7.19 -5.68 9.13
CA THR A 127 6.61 -6.93 9.67
C THR A 127 5.12 -6.76 9.93
N ALA A 128 4.36 -7.85 9.98
CA ALA A 128 2.95 -7.81 10.38
C ALA A 128 2.74 -7.20 11.78
N ALA A 129 3.70 -7.33 12.69
CA ALA A 129 3.62 -6.74 14.03
C ALA A 129 3.84 -5.21 14.01
N ASP A 130 4.79 -4.71 13.24
CA ASP A 130 5.03 -3.27 13.10
C ASP A 130 3.95 -2.60 12.24
N TYR A 131 3.43 -3.28 11.23
CA TYR A 131 2.32 -2.79 10.41
C TYR A 131 1.01 -2.73 11.21
N ALA A 132 0.75 -3.72 12.08
CA ALA A 132 -0.38 -3.66 13.02
C ALA A 132 -0.25 -2.49 14.02
N ARG A 133 0.97 -2.14 14.47
CA ARG A 133 1.22 -0.93 15.28
C ARG A 133 0.88 0.34 14.52
N PHE A 134 1.28 0.44 13.25
CA PHE A 134 0.93 1.57 12.39
C PHE A 134 -0.58 1.73 12.22
N LEU A 135 -1.29 0.66 11.85
CA LEU A 135 -2.75 0.67 11.72
C LEU A 135 -3.47 1.02 13.04
N HIS A 136 -2.99 0.51 14.17
CA HIS A 136 -3.51 0.85 15.50
C HIS A 136 -3.27 2.32 15.85
N GLY A 137 -2.07 2.86 15.60
CA GLY A 137 -1.76 4.27 15.84
C GLY A 137 -2.55 5.23 14.95
N PHE A 138 -2.83 4.82 13.70
CA PHE A 138 -3.73 5.55 12.82
C PHE A 138 -5.18 5.53 13.35
N LEU A 139 -5.71 4.34 13.69
CA LEU A 139 -7.07 4.17 14.23
C LEU A 139 -7.29 4.95 15.55
N CYS A 140 -6.29 4.97 16.44
CA CYS A 140 -6.34 5.75 17.69
C CYS A 140 -6.07 7.25 17.50
N GLY A 141 -5.86 7.75 16.28
CA GLY A 141 -5.56 9.16 16.01
C GLY A 141 -4.24 9.66 16.58
N THR A 142 -3.30 8.77 16.91
CA THR A 142 -1.99 9.16 17.50
C THR A 142 -0.95 9.55 16.45
N LEU A 143 -1.24 9.31 15.16
CA LEU A 143 -0.36 9.63 14.03
C LEU A 143 -0.85 10.81 13.17
N VAL A 144 -2.17 11.04 13.11
CA VAL A 144 -2.80 12.03 12.23
C VAL A 144 -4.04 12.65 12.88
N GLY A 145 -4.31 13.91 12.55
CA GLY A 145 -5.62 14.54 12.83
C GLY A 145 -6.71 14.05 11.87
N ALA A 146 -7.97 14.26 12.24
CA ALA A 146 -9.16 13.64 11.64
C ALA A 146 -9.56 14.12 10.21
N ALA A 147 -8.60 14.49 9.36
CA ALA A 147 -8.84 15.13 8.05
C ALA A 147 -8.27 14.34 6.87
N ALA A 148 -8.87 13.18 6.57
CA ALA A 148 -8.66 12.44 5.32
C ALA A 148 -9.93 11.67 4.94
N GLN A 149 -10.44 11.87 3.71
CA GLN A 149 -11.42 10.97 3.07
C GLN A 149 -11.10 10.76 1.59
N ASP A 150 -11.84 9.84 0.90
CA ASP A 150 -11.71 9.36 -0.53
C ASP A 150 -10.58 8.28 -0.72
N GLY A 151 -10.46 7.20 -1.57
CA GLY A 151 -11.26 6.28 -2.49
C GLY A 151 -10.51 5.75 -3.76
N TYR A 152 -11.22 5.14 -4.73
CA TYR A 152 -10.83 4.27 -5.89
C TYR A 152 -9.98 3.00 -5.64
N THR A 153 -10.57 1.83 -5.91
CA THR A 153 -10.05 0.48 -5.59
C THR A 153 -10.58 -0.59 -6.55
N PRO A 154 -9.74 -1.45 -7.15
CA PRO A 154 -10.17 -2.50 -8.08
C PRO A 154 -10.71 -3.78 -7.40
N GLU A 155 -10.55 -3.96 -6.10
CA GLU A 155 -10.96 -5.18 -5.35
C GLU A 155 -12.37 -5.14 -4.72
N PHE A 156 -13.23 -4.20 -5.13
CA PHE A 156 -14.65 -4.14 -4.73
C PHE A 156 -15.57 -4.48 -5.92
N PRO A 157 -16.84 -4.89 -5.67
CA PRO A 157 -17.81 -5.16 -6.73
C PRO A 157 -18.08 -3.94 -7.62
N THR A 158 -18.19 -4.17 -8.93
CA THR A 158 -18.49 -3.13 -9.93
C THR A 158 -19.81 -2.42 -9.64
N GLY A 159 -19.72 -1.13 -9.29
CA GLY A 159 -20.88 -0.27 -9.04
C GLY A 159 -20.92 0.42 -7.67
N LEU A 160 -20.09 -0.01 -6.71
CA LEU A 160 -19.96 0.65 -5.41
C LEU A 160 -19.31 2.05 -5.57
N ALA A 161 -19.78 3.05 -4.83
CA ALA A 161 -19.22 4.41 -4.91
C ALA A 161 -17.84 4.57 -4.23
N LEU A 162 -16.91 5.23 -4.95
CA LEU A 162 -15.48 5.42 -4.66
C LEU A 162 -14.94 6.70 -5.38
N ASN A 163 -14.00 7.47 -4.81
CA ASN A 163 -13.27 8.65 -5.38
C ASN A 163 -12.02 8.93 -4.51
N HIS A 164 -10.82 9.42 -4.92
CA HIS A 164 -9.52 9.20 -4.17
C HIS A 164 -8.92 10.31 -3.25
N GLY A 165 -8.36 9.92 -2.08
CA GLY A 165 -7.87 10.75 -0.95
C GLY A 165 -6.51 10.36 -0.32
N ILE A 166 -6.25 10.67 0.97
CA ILE A 166 -4.88 10.63 1.58
C ILE A 166 -4.51 9.23 2.09
N GLY A 167 -3.47 8.64 1.49
CA GLY A 167 -2.80 7.41 1.98
C GLY A 167 -3.46 6.10 1.55
N GLY A 168 -4.63 6.17 0.92
CA GLY A 168 -5.35 5.00 0.42
C GLY A 168 -6.76 5.37 -0.06
N ALA A 169 -7.64 4.39 0.01
CA ALA A 169 -8.96 4.41 -0.56
C ALA A 169 -10.10 4.22 0.45
N ILE A 170 -11.20 4.92 0.26
CA ILE A 170 -12.46 4.82 0.99
C ILE A 170 -13.61 4.26 0.16
N ASN A 171 -14.37 3.34 0.76
CA ASN A 171 -15.71 2.95 0.31
C ASN A 171 -16.78 3.93 0.79
N MET A 172 -17.59 4.45 -0.14
CA MET A 172 -18.62 5.46 0.15
C MET A 172 -19.97 4.85 0.56
N GLU A 173 -20.02 3.53 0.74
CA GLU A 173 -21.18 2.70 1.08
C GLU A 173 -20.74 1.57 2.02
N ASP A 174 -21.66 1.06 2.84
CA ASP A 174 -21.45 -0.14 3.66
C ASP A 174 -21.31 -1.39 2.78
N VAL A 175 -20.36 -2.27 3.12
CA VAL A 175 -20.23 -3.56 2.44
C VAL A 175 -20.87 -4.67 3.29
N PRO A 176 -21.90 -5.39 2.80
CA PRO A 176 -22.62 -6.39 3.61
C PRO A 176 -21.71 -7.50 4.20
N GLY A 177 -21.72 -7.59 5.53
CA GLY A 177 -20.90 -8.53 6.31
C GLY A 177 -19.42 -8.15 6.42
N LYS A 178 -19.08 -6.87 6.19
CA LYS A 178 -17.72 -6.31 6.11
C LYS A 178 -17.69 -4.86 6.65
N ARG A 179 -16.62 -4.13 6.32
CA ARG A 179 -16.37 -2.72 6.71
C ARG A 179 -17.48 -1.73 6.36
N ARG A 180 -17.63 -0.72 7.22
CA ARG A 180 -18.58 0.39 7.07
C ARG A 180 -18.13 1.43 6.06
N LYS A 181 -19.08 2.25 5.61
CA LYS A 181 -18.83 3.48 4.85
C LYS A 181 -17.76 4.34 5.54
N GLY A 182 -16.84 4.91 4.77
CA GLY A 182 -15.79 5.79 5.31
C GLY A 182 -14.52 5.06 5.77
N SER A 183 -14.45 3.73 5.64
CA SER A 183 -13.25 2.95 5.98
C SER A 183 -12.13 3.17 4.97
N LEU A 184 -10.89 3.41 5.44
CA LEU A 184 -9.70 3.57 4.59
C LEU A 184 -9.00 2.22 4.35
N MET A 185 -8.52 1.96 3.14
CA MET A 185 -7.86 0.70 2.77
C MET A 185 -6.87 0.90 1.62
N TRP A 186 -5.85 0.03 1.47
CA TRP A 186 -5.02 -0.01 0.27
C TRP A 186 -4.33 -1.37 0.12
N SER A 187 -3.48 -1.51 -0.90
CA SER A 187 -2.76 -2.74 -1.23
C SER A 187 -1.30 -2.51 -1.66
N GLY A 188 -0.45 -3.51 -1.49
CA GLY A 188 0.88 -3.59 -2.08
C GLY A 188 0.91 -4.51 -3.30
N LEU A 189 1.84 -4.24 -4.22
CA LEU A 189 2.00 -4.93 -5.51
C LEU A 189 2.02 -6.47 -5.38
N CYS A 190 2.60 -7.00 -4.30
CA CYS A 190 2.71 -8.44 -4.05
C CYS A 190 1.49 -9.04 -3.30
N ASN A 191 0.28 -8.53 -3.58
CA ASN A 191 -1.00 -8.90 -2.95
C ASN A 191 -1.04 -8.76 -1.41
N SER A 192 -0.28 -7.82 -0.82
CA SER A 192 -0.57 -7.41 0.55
C SER A 192 -1.76 -6.44 0.56
N HIS A 193 -2.63 -6.51 1.56
CA HIS A 193 -3.82 -5.65 1.68
C HIS A 193 -4.02 -5.21 3.13
N TRP A 194 -4.58 -4.03 3.36
CA TRP A 194 -4.94 -3.54 4.70
C TRP A 194 -6.21 -2.71 4.68
N TRP A 195 -6.85 -2.54 5.83
CA TRP A 195 -7.96 -1.61 6.04
C TRP A 195 -8.01 -1.07 7.47
N VAL A 196 -8.70 0.07 7.63
CA VAL A 196 -9.07 0.74 8.87
C VAL A 196 -10.52 1.18 8.74
N ASP A 197 -11.40 0.60 9.54
CA ASP A 197 -12.78 1.02 9.75
C ASP A 197 -12.87 1.78 11.10
N CYS A 198 -12.96 3.10 11.01
CA CYS A 198 -13.06 3.98 12.17
C CYS A 198 -14.48 4.01 12.80
N GLU A 199 -15.50 3.47 12.13
CA GLU A 199 -16.86 3.39 12.67
C GLU A 199 -17.01 2.15 13.58
N THR A 200 -16.45 1.00 13.17
CA THR A 200 -16.45 -0.22 14.00
C THR A 200 -15.23 -0.35 14.92
N GLY A 201 -14.18 0.47 14.72
CA GLY A 201 -12.95 0.38 15.50
C GLY A 201 -12.06 -0.80 15.09
N ILE A 202 -12.14 -1.24 13.82
CA ILE A 202 -11.46 -2.44 13.31
C ILE A 202 -10.40 -2.04 12.29
N ALA A 203 -9.15 -2.42 12.54
CA ALA A 203 -8.07 -2.30 11.57
C ALA A 203 -7.31 -3.62 11.43
N ALA A 204 -6.94 -4.00 10.21
CA ALA A 204 -6.29 -5.28 9.92
C ALA A 204 -5.47 -5.25 8.62
N ALA A 205 -4.57 -6.23 8.48
CA ALA A 205 -3.79 -6.45 7.27
C ALA A 205 -3.64 -7.94 6.94
N LEU A 206 -3.74 -8.28 5.66
CA LEU A 206 -3.31 -9.53 5.08
C LEU A 206 -1.94 -9.29 4.41
N ILE A 207 -0.87 -9.82 5.00
CA ILE A 207 0.48 -9.69 4.45
C ILE A 207 0.91 -11.01 3.82
N VAL A 208 1.02 -11.00 2.49
CA VAL A 208 1.63 -12.05 1.67
C VAL A 208 2.59 -11.40 0.66
N THR A 209 3.39 -12.22 -0.04
CA THR A 209 4.38 -11.77 -1.03
C THR A 209 4.22 -12.53 -2.36
N VAL A 210 3.02 -12.49 -2.95
CA VAL A 210 2.65 -13.24 -4.16
C VAL A 210 2.50 -12.29 -5.36
N LEU A 211 2.96 -12.70 -6.55
CA LEU A 211 2.71 -12.03 -7.84
C LEU A 211 2.06 -12.99 -8.85
N GLU A 212 1.27 -12.49 -9.80
CA GLU A 212 0.96 -11.08 -10.09
C GLU A 212 -0.14 -10.50 -9.16
N TYR A 213 -0.35 -9.18 -9.17
CA TYR A 213 -1.41 -8.53 -8.39
C TYR A 213 -2.80 -9.00 -8.84
N GLY A 214 -3.70 -9.25 -7.88
CA GLY A 214 -5.00 -9.87 -8.13
C GLY A 214 -4.98 -11.40 -8.11
N ASP A 215 -4.08 -12.02 -7.35
CA ASP A 215 -4.03 -13.49 -7.20
C ASP A 215 -5.39 -14.01 -6.70
N PRO A 216 -6.07 -14.91 -7.44
CA PRO A 216 -7.45 -15.26 -7.14
C PRO A 216 -7.60 -16.11 -5.88
N VAL A 217 -6.52 -16.65 -5.31
CA VAL A 217 -6.54 -17.31 -4.00
C VAL A 217 -6.37 -16.28 -2.88
N VAL A 218 -5.48 -15.29 -3.04
CA VAL A 218 -5.34 -14.18 -2.07
C VAL A 218 -6.60 -13.33 -2.03
N ALA A 219 -7.23 -13.04 -3.18
CA ALA A 219 -8.49 -12.29 -3.23
C ALA A 219 -9.62 -12.98 -2.45
N ARG A 220 -9.73 -14.32 -2.53
CA ARG A 220 -10.68 -15.09 -1.69
C ARG A 220 -10.28 -15.07 -0.22
N LEU A 221 -9.00 -15.30 0.09
CA LEU A 221 -8.49 -15.27 1.46
C LEU A 221 -8.73 -13.89 2.12
N TYR A 222 -8.67 -12.80 1.36
CA TYR A 222 -8.99 -11.45 1.83
C TYR A 222 -10.49 -11.27 2.11
N ASP A 223 -11.37 -11.75 1.23
CA ASP A 223 -12.82 -11.73 1.44
C ASP A 223 -13.25 -12.59 2.65
N GLU A 224 -12.70 -13.80 2.76
CA GLU A 224 -12.91 -14.74 3.87
C GLU A 224 -12.39 -14.17 5.20
N LEU A 225 -11.17 -13.62 5.23
CA LEU A 225 -10.59 -12.97 6.41
C LEU A 225 -11.42 -11.79 6.88
N GLU A 226 -11.79 -10.89 5.96
CA GLU A 226 -12.59 -9.71 6.29
C GLU A 226 -13.94 -10.12 6.88
N ARG A 227 -14.67 -11.03 6.22
CA ARG A 227 -15.95 -11.55 6.74
C ARG A 227 -15.82 -12.22 8.11
N ALA A 228 -14.77 -13.02 8.31
CA ALA A 228 -14.53 -13.67 9.60
C ALA A 228 -14.25 -12.66 10.73
N VAL A 229 -13.48 -11.60 10.44
CA VAL A 229 -13.20 -10.52 11.40
C VAL A 229 -14.48 -9.76 11.77
N TYR A 230 -15.27 -9.30 10.81
CA TYR A 230 -16.51 -8.57 11.10
C TYR A 230 -17.58 -9.47 11.76
N ALA A 231 -17.73 -10.73 11.33
CA ALA A 231 -18.64 -11.67 11.95
C ALA A 231 -18.24 -12.06 13.39
N HIS A 232 -16.95 -11.98 13.75
CA HIS A 232 -16.49 -12.25 15.11
C HIS A 232 -16.54 -11.02 16.03
N LEU A 233 -16.19 -9.83 15.52
CA LEU A 233 -16.03 -8.63 16.34
C LEU A 233 -17.28 -7.73 16.40
N VAL A 234 -18.12 -7.71 15.35
CA VAL A 234 -19.29 -6.80 15.27
C VAL A 234 -20.63 -7.53 15.52
N ALA A 235 -20.69 -8.85 15.34
CA ALA A 235 -21.88 -9.65 15.69
C ALA A 235 -21.84 -10.22 17.13
N ALA A 236 -20.84 -9.82 17.93
CA ALA A 236 -20.66 -10.23 19.33
C ALA A 236 -21.12 -9.15 20.35
N THR A 237 -21.80 -8.11 19.86
CA THR A 237 -22.35 -6.97 20.62
C THR A 237 -23.83 -6.78 20.31
#